data_AF-A0A6V7QMV3-F1
#
_entry.id   AF-A0A6V7QMV3-F1
#
_cell.length_a   1.000
_cell.length_b   1.000
_cell.length_c   1.000
_cell.angle_alpha   90.00
_cell.angle_beta   90.00
_cell.angle_gamma   90.00
#
_symmetry.space_group_name_H-M   'P 1'
#
loop_
_entity.id
_entity.type
_entity.pdbx_description
1 polymer ?
#
loop_
_entity_poly.entity_id
_entity_poly.type
_entity_poly.pdbx_seq_one_letter_code
_entity_poly.pdbx_strand_id
1 'polypeptide(L)'
;MCPIRVHWHLKLNYREYWRVKVTITNFSVRQNYSNWNLVIQHPNLRRLTQVFSFNYRPLIQYGDTNDTGMFWGIQYYNDMLLESGENGNVQTEMLLQKDPAEFTFKGGWAFPRRIYFNGHECVMPPPDTYPILPSGCSDARRFVRRYFGMSSLLLFFALL
;
A
#
# COMPACT_ATOMS: atom_id res chain seq x y z
N MET A 1 15.36 11.29 -14.44
CA MET A 1 14.74 11.13 -13.11
C MET A 1 13.22 11.09 -13.30
N CYS A 2 12.51 10.24 -12.57
CA CYS A 2 11.06 10.10 -12.66
C CYS A 2 10.35 11.40 -12.20
N PRO A 3 9.51 12.04 -13.04
CA PRO A 3 8.99 13.40 -12.81
C PRO A 3 7.74 13.45 -11.93
N ILE A 4 7.39 12.33 -11.31
CA ILE A 4 6.21 12.15 -10.47
C ILE A 4 6.62 11.67 -9.09
N ARG A 5 5.68 11.68 -8.13
CA ARG A 5 5.78 10.94 -6.88
C ARG A 5 4.77 9.82 -6.88
N VAL A 6 5.23 8.62 -6.55
CA VAL A 6 4.35 7.48 -6.28
C VAL A 6 4.24 7.31 -4.78
N HIS A 7 3.04 7.48 -4.25
CA HIS A 7 2.71 7.19 -2.87
C HIS A 7 2.06 5.81 -2.76
N TRP A 8 2.72 4.91 -2.05
CA TRP A 8 2.27 3.54 -1.83
C TRP A 8 1.76 3.39 -0.40
N HIS A 9 0.46 3.14 -0.25
CA HIS A 9 -0.19 3.08 1.05
C HIS A 9 -0.88 1.74 1.28
N LEU A 10 -0.49 1.05 2.35
CA LEU A 10 -1.10 -0.20 2.80
C LEU A 10 -2.35 0.11 3.62
N LYS A 11 -3.54 0.03 3.01
CA LYS A 11 -4.80 0.39 3.67
C LYS A 11 -5.25 -0.67 4.66
N LEU A 12 -5.35 -1.91 4.19
CA LEU A 12 -5.95 -3.01 4.95
C LEU A 12 -5.21 -4.32 4.72
N ASN A 13 -5.12 -5.09 5.80
CA ASN A 13 -4.46 -6.38 5.84
C ASN A 13 -5.49 -7.46 6.20
N TYR A 14 -6.24 -7.95 5.22
CA TYR A 14 -7.22 -9.04 5.40
C TYR A 14 -6.51 -10.40 5.59
N ARG A 15 -7.26 -11.46 5.93
CA ARG A 15 -6.66 -12.80 6.11
C ARG A 15 -5.91 -13.27 4.86
N GLU A 16 -6.54 -13.17 3.70
CA GLU A 16 -6.04 -13.70 2.42
C GLU A 16 -5.48 -12.63 1.49
N TYR A 17 -5.88 -11.37 1.66
CA TYR A 17 -5.55 -10.27 0.75
C TYR A 17 -5.01 -9.08 1.51
N TRP A 18 -4.32 -8.22 0.78
CA TRP A 18 -3.93 -6.90 1.25
C TRP A 18 -4.39 -5.88 0.22
N ARG A 19 -4.94 -4.78 0.74
CA ARG A 19 -5.45 -3.68 -0.06
C ARG A 19 -4.42 -2.58 -0.06
N VAL A 20 -3.84 -2.33 -1.22
CA VAL A 20 -2.89 -1.26 -1.45
C VAL A 20 -3.59 -0.13 -2.18
N LYS A 21 -3.36 1.10 -1.75
CA LYS A 21 -3.70 2.30 -2.50
C LYS A 21 -2.43 2.91 -3.07
N VAL A 22 -2.40 3.09 -4.38
CA VAL A 22 -1.31 3.77 -5.07
C VAL A 22 -1.83 5.13 -5.55
N THR A 23 -1.06 6.17 -5.30
CA THR A 23 -1.36 7.53 -5.75
C THR A 23 -0.17 8.04 -6.53
N ILE A 24 -0.42 8.42 -7.78
CA ILE A 24 0.56 9.04 -8.66
C ILE A 24 0.29 10.55 -8.63
N THR A 25 1.26 11.33 -8.20
CA THR A 25 1.15 12.79 -8.15
C THR A 25 2.17 13.42 -9.10
N ASN A 26 1.69 14.29 -9.98
CA ASN A 26 2.52 15.09 -10.86
C ASN A 26 3.01 16.33 -10.13
N PHE A 27 4.32 16.56 -10.13
CA PHE A 27 4.93 17.75 -9.55
C PHE A 27 5.32 18.79 -10.61
N SER A 28 5.13 18.47 -11.89
CA SER A 28 5.37 19.42 -12.97
C SER A 28 4.24 20.44 -13.04
N VAL A 29 4.59 21.72 -13.08
CA VAL A 29 3.64 22.86 -13.18
C VAL A 29 3.35 23.21 -14.66
N ARG A 30 4.00 22.53 -15.61
CA ARG A 30 3.90 22.88 -17.04
C ARG A 30 3.59 21.68 -17.94
N GLN A 31 3.51 20.49 -17.38
CA GLN A 31 3.43 19.26 -18.16
C GLN A 31 2.33 18.36 -17.63
N ASN A 32 1.42 18.01 -18.53
CA ASN A 32 0.46 16.93 -18.36
C ASN A 32 1.03 15.65 -18.98
N TYR A 33 0.60 14.49 -18.47
CA TYR A 33 0.91 13.19 -19.05
C TYR A 33 -0.37 12.53 -19.56
N SER A 34 -0.53 12.45 -20.87
CA SER A 34 -1.59 11.65 -21.51
C SER A 34 -1.12 10.22 -21.75
N ASN A 35 -2.05 9.26 -21.73
CA ASN A 35 -1.77 7.83 -21.93
C ASN A 35 -0.58 7.33 -21.10
N TRP A 36 -0.49 7.84 -19.87
CA TRP A 36 0.60 7.51 -18.97
C TRP A 36 0.58 6.03 -18.62
N ASN A 37 1.75 5.47 -18.38
CA ASN A 37 1.90 4.11 -17.86
C ASN A 37 2.74 4.09 -16.59
N LEU A 38 2.35 3.22 -15.67
CA LEU A 38 3.07 2.93 -14.44
C LEU A 38 3.38 1.43 -14.45
N VAL A 39 4.66 1.07 -14.45
CA VAL A 39 5.10 -0.31 -14.32
C VAL A 39 5.59 -0.52 -12.90
N ILE A 40 5.09 -1.56 -12.24
CA ILE A 40 5.42 -1.90 -10.87
C ILE A 40 5.96 -3.32 -10.86
N GLN A 41 7.10 -3.53 -10.21
CA GLN A 41 7.62 -4.85 -9.91
C GLN A 41 7.40 -5.16 -8.43
N HIS A 42 6.65 -6.21 -8.14
CA HIS A 42 6.38 -6.69 -6.80
C HIS A 42 6.01 -8.18 -6.81
N PRO A 43 6.59 -9.03 -5.93
CA PRO A 43 6.31 -10.48 -5.90
C PRO A 43 4.82 -10.86 -5.91
N ASN A 44 3.96 -10.16 -5.17
CA ASN A 44 2.52 -10.48 -5.16
C ASN A 44 1.73 -10.06 -6.40
N LEU A 45 2.31 -9.34 -7.36
CA LEU A 45 1.63 -9.07 -8.63
C LEU A 45 1.40 -10.35 -9.45
N ARG A 46 2.14 -11.42 -9.15
CA ARG A 46 1.91 -12.76 -9.68
C ARG A 46 0.49 -13.28 -9.40
N ARG A 47 -0.11 -12.85 -8.29
CA ARG A 47 -1.46 -13.19 -7.84
C ARG A 47 -2.28 -11.93 -7.53
N LEU A 48 -2.30 -11.02 -8.51
CA LEU A 48 -3.17 -9.84 -8.45
C LEU A 48 -4.63 -10.26 -8.68
N THR A 49 -5.49 -9.98 -7.70
CA THR A 49 -6.90 -10.37 -7.74
C THR A 49 -7.76 -9.32 -8.40
N GLN A 50 -7.55 -8.05 -8.05
CA GLN A 50 -8.37 -6.95 -8.56
C GLN A 50 -7.60 -5.64 -8.57
N VAL A 51 -7.89 -4.82 -9.57
CA VAL A 51 -7.44 -3.43 -9.70
C VAL A 51 -8.66 -2.55 -9.87
N PHE A 52 -8.69 -1.45 -9.12
CA PHE A 52 -9.77 -0.47 -9.17
C PHE A 52 -9.27 0.80 -9.85
N SER A 53 -10.14 1.43 -10.63
CA SER A 53 -9.91 2.74 -11.27
C SER A 53 -8.81 2.81 -12.31
N PHE A 54 -7.93 1.81 -12.47
CA PHE A 54 -6.92 1.71 -13.53
C PHE A 54 -7.12 0.44 -14.37
N ASN A 55 -6.56 0.45 -15.58
CA ASN A 55 -6.34 -0.75 -16.36
C ASN A 55 -5.06 -1.47 -15.90
N TYR A 56 -4.98 -2.77 -16.13
CA TYR A 56 -3.85 -3.60 -15.75
C TYR A 56 -3.51 -4.64 -16.81
N ARG A 57 -2.22 -4.88 -17.01
CA ARG A 57 -1.70 -6.00 -17.80
C ARG A 57 -0.43 -6.55 -17.14
N PRO A 58 -0.34 -7.86 -16.89
CA PRO A 58 0.91 -8.46 -16.46
C PRO A 58 1.95 -8.35 -17.58
N LEU A 59 3.18 -7.98 -17.22
CA LEU A 59 4.32 -8.02 -18.12
C LEU A 59 5.11 -9.29 -17.82
N ILE A 60 4.93 -10.30 -18.67
CA ILE A 60 5.68 -11.55 -18.59
C ILE A 60 7.01 -11.32 -19.31
N GLN A 61 8.07 -11.13 -18.54
CA GLN A 61 9.42 -11.15 -19.08
C GLN A 61 9.80 -12.60 -19.40
N TYR A 62 10.60 -12.83 -20.45
CA TYR A 62 11.03 -14.17 -20.86
C TYR A 62 11.40 -15.05 -19.65
N GLY A 63 10.65 -16.14 -19.44
CA GLY A 63 10.76 -17.03 -18.28
C GLY A 63 9.52 -17.01 -17.37
N ASP A 64 9.66 -17.48 -16.13
CA ASP A 64 8.57 -17.65 -15.16
C ASP A 64 8.30 -16.41 -14.27
N THR A 65 8.86 -15.25 -14.63
CA THR A 65 8.79 -14.05 -13.77
C THR A 65 7.59 -13.19 -14.17
N ASN A 66 6.44 -13.46 -13.53
CA ASN A 66 5.19 -12.70 -13.67
C ASN A 66 4.96 -11.71 -12.51
N ASP A 67 6.03 -11.20 -11.89
CA ASP A 67 5.99 -10.28 -10.75
C ASP A 67 5.88 -8.80 -11.16
N THR A 68 5.77 -8.53 -12.45
CA THR A 68 5.78 -7.18 -13.01
C THR A 68 4.45 -6.90 -13.70
N GLY A 69 3.86 -5.74 -13.39
CA GLY A 69 2.57 -5.32 -13.89
C GLY A 69 2.62 -3.92 -14.48
N MET A 70 1.98 -3.73 -15.64
CA MET A 70 1.76 -2.42 -16.24
C MET A 70 0.34 -1.94 -15.91
N PHE A 71 0.26 -0.69 -15.48
CA PHE A 71 -0.98 0.01 -15.16
C PHE A 71 -1.09 1.27 -16.02
N TRP A 72 -2.30 1.62 -16.42
CA TRP A 72 -2.57 2.86 -17.15
C TRP A 72 -3.98 3.36 -16.89
N GLY A 73 -4.25 4.61 -17.25
CA GLY A 73 -5.56 5.22 -17.09
C GLY A 73 -6.65 4.57 -17.94
N ILE A 74 -7.90 4.71 -17.49
CA ILE A 74 -9.12 4.41 -18.23
C ILE A 74 -9.44 5.63 -19.09
N GLN A 75 -9.71 5.38 -20.37
CA GLN A 75 -10.04 6.42 -21.34
C GLN A 75 -11.22 7.26 -20.85
N TYR A 76 -11.12 8.59 -20.97
CA TYR A 76 -12.12 9.57 -20.51
C TYR A 76 -12.38 9.60 -18.99
N TYR A 77 -11.58 8.93 -18.18
CA TYR A 77 -11.70 8.97 -16.72
C TYR A 77 -10.41 9.47 -16.05
N ASN A 78 -9.28 8.82 -16.31
CA ASN A 78 -7.98 9.19 -15.73
C ASN A 78 -6.81 8.84 -16.67
N ASP A 79 -7.08 8.83 -17.97
CA ASP A 79 -6.08 8.71 -19.06
C ASP A 79 -5.15 9.93 -19.16
N MET A 80 -5.50 11.04 -18.51
CA MET A 80 -4.63 12.19 -18.33
C MET A 80 -4.27 12.41 -16.86
N LEU A 81 -2.98 12.50 -16.58
CA LEU A 81 -2.44 13.00 -15.33
C LEU A 81 -2.09 14.48 -15.53
N LEU A 82 -2.89 15.35 -14.94
CA LEU A 82 -2.73 16.80 -15.05
C LEU A 82 -1.50 17.29 -14.27
N GLU A 83 -1.10 18.52 -14.55
CA GLU A 83 -0.06 19.26 -13.86
C GLU A 83 -0.32 19.40 -12.35
N SER A 84 0.71 19.82 -11.63
CA SER A 84 0.68 20.01 -10.19
C SER A 84 -0.48 20.91 -9.76
N GLY A 85 -1.29 20.42 -8.82
CA GLY A 85 -2.47 21.11 -8.31
C GLY A 85 -3.42 20.13 -7.63
N GLU A 86 -4.62 20.59 -7.30
CA GLU A 86 -5.66 19.77 -6.65
C GLU A 86 -5.99 18.50 -7.45
N ASN A 87 -6.04 18.63 -8.78
CA ASN A 87 -6.32 17.54 -9.72
C ASN A 87 -5.06 16.89 -10.31
N GLY A 88 -3.87 17.25 -9.80
CA GLY A 88 -2.57 16.76 -10.30
C GLY A 88 -2.23 15.35 -9.83
N ASN A 89 -3.23 14.51 -9.55
CA ASN A 89 -3.01 13.14 -9.10
C ASN A 89 -4.05 12.16 -9.64
N VAL A 90 -3.62 10.91 -9.78
CA VAL A 90 -4.48 9.77 -10.10
C VAL A 90 -4.27 8.67 -9.08
N GLN A 91 -5.31 7.90 -8.79
CA GLN A 91 -5.30 6.93 -7.70
C GLN A 91 -5.91 5.61 -8.14
N THR A 92 -5.34 4.52 -7.63
CA THR A 92 -5.87 3.16 -7.78
C THR A 92 -5.82 2.46 -6.44
N GLU A 93 -6.71 1.50 -6.27
CA GLU A 93 -6.60 0.50 -5.24
C GLU A 93 -6.42 -0.87 -5.89
N MET A 94 -5.69 -1.76 -5.23
CA MET A 94 -5.53 -3.12 -5.70
C MET A 94 -5.60 -4.13 -4.56
N LEU A 95 -6.17 -5.29 -4.87
CA LEU A 95 -6.21 -6.46 -4.01
C LEU A 95 -5.15 -7.43 -4.51
N LEU A 96 -4.14 -7.59 -3.68
CA LEU A 96 -3.07 -8.53 -3.92
C LEU A 96 -3.32 -9.73 -3.00
N GLN A 97 -3.18 -10.94 -3.51
CA GLN A 97 -3.29 -12.14 -2.67
C GLN A 97 -2.00 -12.30 -1.86
N LYS A 98 -2.13 -12.77 -0.62
CA LYS A 98 -0.98 -13.14 0.20
C LYS A 98 -0.56 -14.57 -0.13
N ASP A 99 0.72 -14.77 -0.39
CA ASP A 99 1.30 -16.11 -0.42
C ASP A 99 1.87 -16.43 0.98
N PRO A 100 1.34 -17.43 1.71
CA PRO A 100 1.86 -17.80 3.03
C PRO A 100 3.34 -18.20 3.03
N ALA A 101 3.88 -18.65 1.89
CA ALA A 101 5.27 -19.06 1.76
C ALA A 101 6.24 -17.87 1.60
N GLU A 102 5.80 -16.78 0.96
CA GLU A 102 6.64 -15.61 0.69
C GLU A 102 6.31 -14.40 1.60
N PHE A 103 5.15 -14.41 2.25
CA PHE A 103 4.65 -13.29 3.02
C PHE A 103 5.47 -13.03 4.29
N THR A 104 5.97 -11.80 4.42
CA THR A 104 6.66 -11.33 5.62
C THR A 104 6.38 -9.85 5.87
N PHE A 105 6.35 -9.48 7.15
CA PHE A 105 6.27 -8.08 7.57
C PHE A 105 7.64 -7.40 7.68
N LYS A 106 8.73 -8.13 7.43
CA LYS A 106 10.09 -7.63 7.61
C LYS A 106 10.60 -6.91 6.36
N GLY A 107 11.53 -5.97 6.57
CA GLY A 107 12.38 -5.39 5.51
C GLY A 107 11.63 -4.71 4.37
N GLY A 108 10.50 -4.06 4.68
CA GLY A 108 9.72 -3.34 3.66
C GLY A 108 9.16 -4.25 2.57
N TRP A 109 8.97 -5.55 2.82
CA TRP A 109 8.50 -6.50 1.81
C TRP A 109 7.19 -6.08 1.13
N ALA A 110 6.32 -5.39 1.86
CA ALA A 110 5.04 -4.89 1.36
C ALA A 110 5.16 -3.72 0.35
N PHE A 111 6.37 -3.27 0.06
CA PHE A 111 6.64 -2.18 -0.88
C PHE A 111 7.23 -2.73 -2.19
N PRO A 112 6.94 -2.07 -3.33
CA PRO A 112 7.45 -2.51 -4.63
C PRO A 112 8.98 -2.51 -4.66
N ARG A 113 9.53 -3.38 -5.50
CA ARG A 113 10.99 -3.49 -5.70
C ARG A 113 11.49 -2.44 -6.69
N ARG A 114 10.70 -2.19 -7.74
CA ARG A 114 10.98 -1.19 -8.79
C ARG A 114 9.70 -0.56 -9.28
N ILE A 115 9.80 0.69 -9.71
CA ILE A 115 8.72 1.44 -10.34
C ILE A 115 9.29 2.15 -11.57
N TYR A 116 8.57 2.07 -12.69
CA TYR A 116 8.83 2.88 -13.87
C TYR A 116 7.60 3.70 -14.21
N PHE A 117 7.78 4.95 -14.58
CA PHE A 117 6.73 5.83 -15.08
C PHE A 117 7.09 6.30 -16.48
N ASN A 118 6.24 6.00 -17.46
CA ASN A 118 6.50 6.30 -18.88
C ASN A 118 7.90 5.83 -19.35
N GLY A 119 8.33 4.65 -18.88
CA GLY A 119 9.64 4.07 -19.19
C GLY A 119 10.82 4.62 -18.39
N HIS A 120 10.63 5.65 -17.54
CA HIS A 120 11.69 6.16 -16.67
C HIS A 120 11.65 5.50 -15.30
N GLU A 121 12.81 5.02 -14.82
CA GLU A 121 12.94 4.44 -13.48
C GLU A 121 12.77 5.50 -12.39
N CYS A 122 11.95 5.18 -11.39
CA CYS A 122 11.72 6.02 -10.22
C CYS A 122 12.61 5.55 -9.05
N VAL A 123 13.17 6.50 -8.32
CA VAL A 123 14.05 6.22 -7.18
C VAL A 123 13.20 5.67 -6.04
N MET A 124 13.61 4.53 -5.51
CA MET A 124 12.97 3.91 -4.34
C MET A 124 13.70 4.34 -3.05
N PRO A 125 12.97 4.53 -1.94
CA PRO A 125 13.60 4.82 -0.67
C PRO A 125 14.40 3.60 -0.17
N PRO A 126 15.47 3.81 0.61
CA PRO A 126 16.24 2.72 1.21
C PRO A 126 15.37 1.80 2.10
N PRO A 127 15.62 0.47 2.12
CA PRO A 127 14.75 -0.48 2.82
C PRO A 127 14.53 -0.24 4.32
N ASP A 128 15.52 0.36 4.99
CA ASP A 128 15.53 0.74 6.40
C ASP A 128 14.59 1.92 6.71
N THR A 129 14.21 2.71 5.70
CA THR A 129 13.29 3.85 5.85
C THR A 129 11.82 3.47 5.68
N TYR A 130 11.53 2.22 5.28
CA TYR A 130 10.15 1.79 5.16
C TYR A 130 9.45 1.73 6.52
N PRO A 131 8.18 2.15 6.59
CA PRO A 131 7.38 2.02 7.81
C PRO A 131 7.40 0.60 8.34
N ILE A 132 7.79 0.45 9.60
CA ILE A 132 7.73 -0.80 10.33
C ILE A 132 6.36 -0.85 11.02
N LEU A 133 5.67 -1.98 10.90
CA LEU A 133 4.43 -2.17 11.64
C LEU A 133 4.73 -2.14 13.15
N PRO A 134 3.91 -1.44 13.96
CA PRO A 134 4.09 -1.45 15.40
C PRO A 134 4.06 -2.90 15.89
N SER A 135 5.10 -3.29 16.63
CA SER A 135 5.26 -4.64 17.17
C SER A 135 4.26 -4.86 18.31
N GLY A 136 3.02 -5.23 17.97
CA GLY A 136 2.01 -5.67 18.93
C GLY A 136 1.40 -4.55 19.79
N CYS A 137 0.11 -4.70 20.04
CA CYS A 137 -0.65 -3.89 20.98
C CYS A 137 0.00 -3.98 22.36
N SER A 138 0.39 -2.83 22.94
CA SER A 138 0.69 -2.74 24.37
C SER A 138 -0.58 -3.08 25.15
N ASP A 139 -0.69 -4.34 25.53
CA ASP A 139 -1.56 -4.95 26.50
C ASP A 139 -2.53 -3.97 27.21
N ALA A 140 -3.69 -3.73 26.60
CA ALA A 140 -4.82 -3.01 27.22
C ALA A 140 -5.45 -3.80 28.40
N ARG A 141 -4.73 -4.79 28.94
CA ARG A 141 -5.12 -5.60 30.10
C ARG A 141 -4.76 -4.97 31.44
N ARG A 142 -4.16 -3.77 31.46
CA ARG A 142 -3.76 -3.11 32.72
C ARG A 142 -4.86 -2.27 33.37
N PHE A 143 -5.97 -1.97 32.69
CA PHE A 143 -7.02 -1.10 33.24
C PHE A 143 -8.17 -1.84 33.96
N VAL A 144 -8.44 -3.11 33.63
CA VAL A 144 -9.57 -3.85 34.26
C VAL A 144 -9.23 -4.38 35.66
N ARG A 145 -7.94 -4.50 36.00
CA ARG A 145 -7.51 -5.08 37.28
C ARG A 145 -7.65 -4.13 38.49
N ARG A 146 -7.98 -2.86 38.29
CA ARG A 146 -8.03 -1.86 39.38
C ARG A 146 -9.42 -1.58 39.95
N TYR A 147 -10.50 -2.02 39.29
CA TYR A 147 -11.87 -1.81 39.79
C TYR A 147 -12.40 -2.97 40.65
N PHE A 148 -11.90 -4.20 40.47
CA PHE A 148 -12.34 -5.34 41.30
C PHE A 148 -11.70 -5.41 42.69
N GLY A 149 -10.67 -4.60 42.97
CA GLY A 149 -9.99 -4.56 44.27
C GLY A 149 -10.59 -3.61 45.30
N MET A 150 -11.44 -2.65 44.90
CA MET A 150 -12.10 -1.73 45.83
C MET A 150 -13.56 -2.08 46.15
N SER A 151 -14.18 -2.98 45.39
CA SER A 151 -15.56 -3.40 45.67
C SER A 151 -15.69 -4.40 46.81
N SER A 152 -14.62 -5.12 47.21
CA SER A 152 -14.70 -6.12 48.28
C SER A 152 -14.45 -5.56 49.69
N LEU A 153 -13.96 -4.32 49.82
CA LEU A 153 -13.73 -3.67 51.12
C LEU A 153 -14.96 -2.94 51.66
N LEU A 154 -15.92 -2.58 50.81
CA LEU A 154 -17.18 -1.94 51.23
C LEU A 154 -18.22 -2.95 51.75
N LEU A 155 -18.09 -4.24 51.41
CA LEU A 155 -18.98 -5.29 51.92
C LEU A 155 -18.59 -5.81 53.31
N PHE A 156 -17.35 -5.58 53.76
CA PHE A 156 -16.90 -6.04 55.09
C PHE A 156 -17.30 -5.10 56.24
N PHE A 157 -17.54 -3.81 55.96
CA PHE A 157 -17.97 -2.85 56.98
C PHE A 157 -19.50 -2.79 57.17
N ALA A 158 -20.28 -3.45 56.31
CA ALA A 158 -21.75 -3.48 56.42
C ALA A 158 -22.29 -4.68 57.23
N LEU A 159 -21.42 -5.55 57.74
CA LEU A 159 -21.76 -6.79 58.46
C LEU A 159 -21.13 -6.88 59.86
N LEU A 160 -20.67 -5.76 60.43
CA LEU A 160 -20.20 -5.64 61.81
C LEU A 160 -21.01 -4.59 62.56
#